data_AF-A0A845FXA8-F1
#
_entry.id   AF-A0A845FXA8-F1
#
_cell.length_a   1.000
_cell.length_b   1.000
_cell.length_c   1.000
_cell.angle_alpha   90.00
_cell.angle_beta   90.00
_cell.angle_gamma   90.00
#
_symmetry.space_group_name_H-M   'P 1'
#
loop_
_entity.id
_entity.type
_entity.pdbx_description
1 polymer ?
#
loop_
_entity_poly.entity_id
_entity_poly.type
_entity_poly.pdbx_seq_one_letter_code
_entity_poly.pdbx_strand_id
1 'polypeptide(L)'
;MKELVYDGEAYDCRKGETALQVLLRHGVDVNYSCKKGVCNACMCKATQPAAALFTGSLPQDLIDSGYFLPCRTTPYTGLSFGPVQSGETTATAAVTEKTRQAPLAGEQDMGDERPWPSPCESLWRRLQADGDLLKEIIDDFYDAVFEDDIMAPYFQKFTKQRSKEKVYSFYKQLFSGEKCYFGDRPRNAHHWMVIPNEVYDHRLRLLLGFMRKHGLSEEMIALWLPYEEYYRTDIVKTSPRGRKVGDIYQPAGGFDYEILDEGSVCDSCEEFVDKGTRVMFHLRTGQIYCPACHDKAAVVEA
;
A
#
# COMPACT_ATOMS: atom_id res chain seq x y z
N MET A 1 10.15 -31.88 8.90
CA MET A 1 9.46 -30.70 8.33
C MET A 1 10.52 -29.62 8.16
N LYS A 2 10.39 -28.73 7.17
CA LYS A 2 11.31 -27.59 7.06
C LYS A 2 10.70 -26.45 7.88
N GLU A 3 11.50 -25.87 8.76
CA GLU A 3 11.14 -24.67 9.51
C GLU A 3 11.88 -23.50 8.89
N LEU A 4 11.19 -22.38 8.73
CA LEU A 4 11.82 -21.08 8.52
C LEU A 4 11.73 -20.29 9.83
N VAL A 5 12.70 -19.43 10.08
CA VAL A 5 12.68 -18.52 11.22
C VAL A 5 12.44 -17.09 10.72
N TYR A 6 11.40 -16.44 11.22
CA TYR A 6 11.12 -15.04 10.93
C TYR A 6 11.02 -14.24 12.22
N ASP A 7 11.85 -13.21 12.34
CA ASP A 7 11.90 -12.33 13.51
C ASP A 7 12.05 -13.08 14.85
N GLY A 8 12.85 -14.16 14.83
CA GLY A 8 13.10 -15.03 15.99
C GLY A 8 12.11 -16.18 16.19
N GLU A 9 10.96 -16.16 15.51
CA GLU A 9 9.91 -17.18 15.63
C GLU A 9 10.00 -18.24 14.52
N ALA A 10 9.73 -19.51 14.86
CA ALA A 10 9.82 -20.63 13.94
C ALA A 10 8.45 -20.98 13.32
N TYR A 11 8.43 -21.24 12.01
CA TYR A 11 7.22 -21.52 11.26
C TYR A 11 7.36 -22.78 10.40
N ASP A 12 6.40 -23.69 10.55
CA ASP A 12 6.31 -24.89 9.71
C ASP A 12 6.03 -24.54 8.25
N CYS A 13 6.84 -25.08 7.32
CA CYS A 13 6.70 -24.89 5.89
C CYS A 13 5.97 -26.08 5.24
N ARG A 14 5.05 -25.81 4.29
CA ARG A 14 4.51 -26.85 3.40
C ARG A 14 5.33 -26.92 2.10
N LYS A 15 5.26 -28.06 1.42
CA LYS A 15 5.96 -28.27 0.14
C LYS A 15 5.43 -27.29 -0.91
N GLY A 16 6.33 -26.54 -1.55
CA GLY A 16 6.01 -25.62 -2.64
C GLY A 16 5.57 -24.22 -2.20
N GLU A 17 5.48 -23.95 -0.90
CA GLU A 17 5.22 -22.59 -0.42
C GLU A 17 6.45 -21.68 -0.58
N THR A 18 6.22 -20.40 -0.83
CA THR A 18 7.24 -19.36 -0.67
C THR A 18 7.31 -18.91 0.79
N ALA A 19 8.42 -18.29 1.19
CA ALA A 19 8.59 -17.76 2.54
C ALA A 19 7.46 -16.78 2.91
N LEU A 20 7.04 -15.93 1.97
CA LEU A 20 5.87 -15.08 2.18
C LEU A 20 4.58 -15.88 2.41
N GLN A 21 4.33 -16.94 1.65
CA GLN A 21 3.11 -17.75 1.82
C GLN A 21 3.08 -18.46 3.18
N VAL A 22 4.23 -18.91 3.68
CA VAL A 22 4.33 -19.47 5.03
C VAL A 22 3.94 -18.42 6.08
N LEU A 23 4.51 -17.21 6.00
CA LEU A 23 4.21 -16.11 6.93
C LEU A 23 2.73 -15.74 6.91
N LEU A 24 2.15 -15.53 5.71
CA LEU A 24 0.74 -15.16 5.57
C LEU A 24 -0.20 -16.25 6.07
N ARG A 25 0.14 -17.53 5.86
CA ARG A 25 -0.68 -18.66 6.35
C ARG A 25 -0.70 -18.72 7.88
N HIS A 26 0.40 -18.35 8.52
CA HIS A 26 0.51 -18.28 9.98
C HIS A 26 0.05 -16.93 10.55
N GLY A 27 -0.52 -16.05 9.73
CA GLY A 27 -1.08 -14.77 10.16
C GLY A 27 -0.04 -13.70 10.50
N VAL A 28 1.22 -13.89 10.08
CA VAL A 28 2.30 -12.93 10.32
C VAL A 28 2.11 -11.69 9.44
N ASP A 29 2.11 -10.52 10.07
CA ASP A 29 2.03 -9.23 9.38
C ASP A 29 3.39 -8.89 8.75
N VAL A 30 3.52 -9.22 7.47
CA VAL A 30 4.69 -8.91 6.64
C VAL A 30 4.24 -8.04 5.47
N ASN A 31 5.03 -7.02 5.12
CA ASN A 31 4.71 -6.13 4.01
C ASN A 31 4.72 -6.92 2.68
N TYR A 32 3.76 -6.69 1.78
CA TYR A 32 3.79 -7.21 0.41
C TYR A 32 2.78 -6.49 -0.50
N SER A 33 2.94 -6.63 -1.82
CA SER A 33 1.96 -6.14 -2.80
C SER A 33 1.79 -7.12 -3.96
N CYS A 34 2.75 -7.21 -4.88
CA CYS A 34 2.56 -7.97 -6.14
C CYS A 34 2.66 -9.50 -6.01
N LYS A 35 3.37 -10.01 -5.00
CA LYS A 35 3.76 -11.44 -4.85
C LYS A 35 4.57 -12.05 -6.00
N LYS A 36 4.94 -11.25 -7.01
CA LYS A 36 5.66 -11.66 -8.23
C LYS A 36 7.17 -11.34 -8.19
N GLY A 37 7.65 -10.65 -7.17
CA GLY A 37 9.08 -10.33 -7.02
C GLY A 37 9.54 -9.08 -7.77
N VAL A 38 8.61 -8.21 -8.19
CA VAL A 38 8.91 -7.02 -9.00
C VAL A 38 8.71 -5.70 -8.27
N CYS A 39 7.80 -5.64 -7.28
CA CYS A 39 7.47 -4.39 -6.60
C CYS A 39 8.36 -4.08 -5.38
N ASN A 40 9.23 -5.02 -4.99
CA ASN A 40 10.13 -4.97 -3.82
C ASN A 40 9.48 -4.72 -2.45
N ALA A 41 8.15 -4.57 -2.37
CA ALA A 41 7.42 -4.30 -1.13
C ALA A 41 7.58 -5.39 -0.05
N CYS A 42 7.82 -6.65 -0.45
CA CYS A 42 8.03 -7.73 0.51
C CYS A 42 9.45 -7.86 1.04
N MET A 43 10.35 -6.96 0.64
CA MET A 43 11.77 -7.06 0.95
C MET A 43 12.00 -7.33 2.44
N CYS A 44 12.87 -8.29 2.71
CA CYS A 44 13.31 -8.69 4.03
C CYS A 44 14.83 -8.85 4.02
N LYS A 45 15.43 -8.93 5.21
CA LYS A 45 16.87 -9.12 5.36
C LYS A 45 17.14 -10.50 5.95
N ALA A 46 17.87 -11.33 5.23
CA ALA A 46 18.31 -12.63 5.73
C ALA A 46 19.43 -12.44 6.76
N THR A 47 19.47 -13.30 7.78
CA THR A 47 20.58 -13.32 8.75
C THR A 47 21.88 -13.79 8.10
N GLN A 48 21.78 -14.58 7.03
CA GLN A 48 22.90 -15.01 6.20
C GLN A 48 22.53 -14.95 4.71
N PRO A 49 23.40 -14.42 3.84
CA PRO A 49 23.16 -14.45 2.41
C PRO A 49 23.25 -15.90 1.89
N ALA A 50 22.39 -16.25 0.95
CA ALA A 50 22.41 -17.57 0.30
C ALA A 50 21.95 -17.47 -1.15
N ALA A 51 22.52 -18.31 -2.03
CA ALA A 51 22.16 -18.37 -3.44
C ALA A 51 20.70 -18.76 -3.70
N ALA A 52 20.04 -19.38 -2.71
CA ALA A 52 18.63 -19.75 -2.78
C ALA A 52 17.66 -18.57 -2.53
N LEU A 53 18.16 -17.41 -2.09
CA LEU A 53 17.34 -16.21 -1.90
C LEU A 53 17.01 -15.60 -3.26
N PHE A 54 15.72 -15.31 -3.50
CA PHE A 54 15.29 -14.60 -4.69
C PHE A 54 15.46 -13.10 -4.50
N THR A 55 16.22 -12.45 -5.37
CA THR A 55 16.55 -11.02 -5.26
C THR A 55 15.84 -10.14 -6.29
N GLY A 56 15.22 -10.73 -7.33
CA GLY A 56 14.52 -9.97 -8.35
C GLY A 56 15.41 -8.90 -9.00
N SER A 57 14.94 -7.65 -9.00
CA SER A 57 15.67 -6.48 -9.52
C SER A 57 16.31 -5.64 -8.41
N LEU A 58 16.60 -6.22 -7.24
CA LEU A 58 17.27 -5.49 -6.17
C LEU A 58 18.68 -5.06 -6.61
N PRO A 59 19.12 -3.83 -6.27
CA PRO A 59 20.51 -3.40 -6.43
C PRO A 59 21.52 -4.36 -5.78
N GLN A 60 22.70 -4.49 -6.39
CA GLN A 60 23.71 -5.46 -5.96
C GLN A 60 24.21 -5.21 -4.53
N ASP A 61 24.33 -3.95 -4.11
CA ASP A 61 24.68 -3.54 -2.75
C ASP A 61 23.67 -4.04 -1.70
N LEU A 62 22.37 -4.07 -2.05
CA LEU A 62 21.34 -4.66 -1.18
C LEU A 62 21.44 -6.18 -1.18
N ILE A 63 21.69 -6.80 -2.33
CA ILE A 63 21.88 -8.26 -2.40
C ILE A 63 23.05 -8.70 -1.53
N ASP A 64 24.19 -8.01 -1.65
CA ASP A 64 25.40 -8.27 -0.89
C ASP A 64 25.18 -8.06 0.62
N SER A 65 24.28 -7.14 0.98
CA SER A 65 23.85 -6.88 2.36
C SER A 65 22.78 -7.87 2.89
N GLY A 66 22.43 -8.90 2.12
CA GLY A 66 21.50 -9.96 2.52
C GLY A 66 20.02 -9.64 2.30
N TYR A 67 19.69 -8.61 1.53
CA TYR A 67 18.30 -8.29 1.18
C TYR A 67 17.78 -9.21 0.08
N PHE A 68 16.52 -9.61 0.24
CA PHE A 68 15.86 -10.50 -0.71
C PHE A 68 14.34 -10.36 -0.66
N LEU A 69 13.66 -11.04 -1.57
CA LEU A 69 12.21 -11.01 -1.71
C LEU A 69 11.61 -12.38 -1.28
N PRO A 70 10.98 -12.48 -0.09
CA PRO A 70 10.36 -13.70 0.40
C PRO A 70 9.16 -14.16 -0.45
N CYS A 71 8.56 -13.26 -1.25
CA CYS A 71 7.42 -13.62 -2.11
C CYS A 71 7.74 -14.65 -3.20
N ARG A 72 9.02 -14.82 -3.54
CA ARG A 72 9.51 -15.76 -4.57
C ARG A 72 10.59 -16.70 -4.04
N THR A 73 10.98 -16.58 -2.77
CA THR A 73 11.98 -17.45 -2.14
C THR A 73 11.30 -18.68 -1.58
N THR A 74 11.72 -19.87 -2.01
CA THR A 74 11.24 -21.13 -1.41
C THR A 74 12.04 -21.42 -0.13
N PRO A 75 11.40 -21.70 1.01
CA PRO A 75 12.10 -22.00 2.25
C PRO A 75 13.03 -23.22 2.13
N TYR A 76 14.24 -23.07 2.67
CA TYR A 76 15.22 -24.13 2.82
C TYR A 76 15.63 -24.26 4.29
N THR A 77 16.24 -25.39 4.63
CA THR A 77 16.65 -25.67 6.01
C THR A 77 17.63 -24.61 6.49
N GLY A 78 17.31 -23.93 7.59
CA GLY A 78 18.14 -22.87 8.16
C GLY A 78 17.86 -21.47 7.63
N LEU A 79 16.82 -21.27 6.80
CA LEU A 79 16.40 -19.93 6.40
C LEU A 79 15.92 -19.13 7.63
N SER A 80 16.65 -18.08 7.96
CA SER A 80 16.33 -17.14 9.04
C SER A 80 16.42 -15.70 8.54
N PHE A 81 15.40 -14.89 8.80
CA PHE A 81 15.31 -13.51 8.30
C PHE A 81 14.39 -12.64 9.15
N GLY A 82 14.38 -11.33 8.89
CA GLY A 82 13.50 -10.38 9.57
C GLY A 82 13.09 -9.22 8.66
N PRO A 83 12.26 -8.30 9.16
CA PRO A 83 11.88 -7.10 8.43
C PRO A 83 13.09 -6.20 8.18
N VAL A 84 13.00 -5.32 7.18
CA VAL A 84 14.01 -4.27 6.94
C VAL A 84 13.98 -3.30 8.11
N GLN A 85 15.12 -3.04 8.76
CA GLN A 85 15.17 -2.09 9.87
C GLN A 85 15.23 -0.66 9.36
N SER A 86 14.62 0.25 10.12
CA SER A 86 14.53 1.67 9.75
C SER A 86 15.92 2.31 9.72
N GLY A 87 16.41 2.69 8.54
CA GLY A 87 17.70 3.36 8.35
C GLY A 87 18.71 2.63 7.47
N GLU A 88 18.37 1.45 6.93
CA GLU A 88 19.34 0.59 6.23
C GLU A 88 19.33 0.66 4.68
N THR A 89 18.53 1.53 4.04
CA THR A 89 18.47 1.62 2.56
C THR A 89 18.65 3.05 2.06
N THR A 90 19.83 3.34 1.49
CA THR A 90 20.11 4.53 0.67
C THR A 90 20.65 4.07 -0.69
N ALA A 91 19.77 3.71 -1.63
CA ALA A 91 20.18 3.38 -2.99
C ALA A 91 19.27 4.07 -4.01
N THR A 92 19.85 5.02 -4.75
CA THR A 92 19.28 5.73 -5.90
C THR A 92 19.39 4.82 -7.12
N ALA A 93 18.26 4.44 -7.74
CA ALA A 93 18.24 3.61 -8.94
C ALA A 93 18.15 4.46 -10.20
N ALA A 94 19.15 4.31 -11.09
CA ALA A 94 19.11 4.85 -12.45
C ALA A 94 18.21 3.97 -13.34
N VAL A 95 17.17 4.58 -13.92
CA VAL A 95 16.22 3.92 -14.83
C VAL A 95 16.78 3.96 -16.25
N THR A 96 16.96 2.80 -16.88
CA THR A 96 17.21 2.70 -18.33
C THR A 96 15.90 2.88 -19.10
N GLU A 97 15.89 3.81 -20.05
CA GLU A 97 14.72 4.17 -20.86
C GLU A 97 14.22 3.00 -21.72
N LYS A 98 13.02 2.51 -21.42
CA LYS A 98 12.17 1.81 -22.39
C LYS A 98 11.44 2.86 -23.21
N THR A 99 11.49 2.76 -24.53
CA THR A 99 10.80 3.65 -25.46
C THR A 99 9.29 3.57 -25.24
N ARG A 100 8.71 4.60 -24.62
CA ARG A 100 7.27 4.70 -24.28
C ARG A 100 6.52 5.41 -25.40
N GLN A 101 5.32 4.93 -25.73
CA GLN A 101 4.42 5.59 -26.68
C GLN A 101 3.27 6.26 -25.93
N ALA A 102 3.15 7.58 -26.16
CA ALA A 102 2.15 8.54 -25.65
C ALA A 102 2.27 8.95 -24.16
N PRO A 103 1.89 10.20 -23.80
CA PRO A 103 1.90 10.68 -22.42
C PRO A 103 0.77 10.05 -21.60
N LEU A 104 1.09 9.57 -20.41
CA LEU A 104 0.15 8.90 -19.51
C LEU A 104 -0.66 9.90 -18.67
N ALA A 105 -1.89 9.49 -18.28
CA ALA A 105 -2.73 10.28 -17.39
C ALA A 105 -2.01 10.58 -16.06
N GLY A 106 -1.79 11.87 -15.80
CA GLY A 106 -1.20 12.38 -14.57
C GLY A 106 0.31 12.64 -14.59
N GLU A 107 1.01 12.50 -15.72
CA GLU A 107 2.47 12.73 -15.92
C GLU A 107 3.06 14.10 -15.52
N GLN A 108 2.27 14.99 -14.91
CA GLN A 108 2.79 16.27 -14.44
C GLN A 108 3.75 16.05 -13.26
N ASP A 109 4.85 16.81 -13.26
CA ASP A 109 5.76 16.89 -12.11
C ASP A 109 4.98 17.39 -10.90
N MET A 110 4.83 16.51 -9.94
CA MET A 110 3.85 16.61 -8.88
C MET A 110 4.64 16.39 -7.60
N GLY A 111 4.94 17.50 -6.92
CA GLY A 111 5.88 17.63 -5.81
C GLY A 111 5.79 16.57 -4.69
N ASP A 112 6.80 16.58 -3.84
CA ASP A 112 7.02 15.52 -2.84
C ASP A 112 5.87 15.38 -1.83
N GLU A 113 5.82 14.23 -1.16
CA GLU A 113 4.95 14.06 0.00
C GLU A 113 5.26 15.14 1.05
N ARG A 114 4.21 15.76 1.59
CA ARG A 114 4.35 16.73 2.70
C ARG A 114 5.08 16.08 3.87
N PRO A 115 5.87 16.81 4.67
CA PRO A 115 6.40 16.26 5.92
C PRO A 115 5.28 15.82 6.87
N TRP A 116 5.61 15.08 7.92
CA TRP A 116 4.64 14.81 8.98
C TRP A 116 4.37 16.12 9.75
N PRO A 117 3.11 16.44 10.09
CA PRO A 117 2.84 17.55 11.00
C PRO A 117 3.39 17.21 12.40
N SER A 118 3.66 18.24 13.21
CA SER A 118 4.08 18.06 14.60
C SER A 118 3.04 17.24 15.37
N PRO A 119 3.42 16.29 16.24
CA PRO A 119 2.45 15.52 17.01
C PRO A 119 1.68 16.33 18.05
N CYS A 120 0.47 15.87 18.39
CA CYS A 120 -0.36 16.45 19.46
C CYS A 120 -0.48 15.48 20.63
N GLU A 121 0.58 15.40 21.44
CA GLU A 121 0.64 14.46 22.57
C GLU A 121 -0.46 14.71 23.61
N SER A 122 -0.88 15.96 23.78
CA SER A 122 -1.99 16.32 24.67
C SER A 122 -3.32 15.74 24.19
N LEU A 123 -3.61 15.78 22.89
CA LEU A 123 -4.80 15.14 22.31
C LEU A 123 -4.72 13.62 22.46
N TRP A 124 -3.55 13.02 22.16
CA TRP A 124 -3.34 11.58 22.34
C TRP A 124 -3.64 11.12 23.76
N ARG A 125 -3.05 11.75 24.77
CA ARG A 125 -3.29 11.40 26.19
C ARG A 125 -4.76 11.49 26.57
N ARG A 126 -5.48 12.51 26.08
CA ARG A 126 -6.92 12.67 26.36
C ARG A 126 -7.77 11.60 25.67
N LEU A 127 -7.43 11.21 24.43
CA LEU A 127 -8.11 10.12 23.72
C LEU A 127 -7.91 8.74 24.38
N GLN A 128 -6.88 8.59 25.22
CA GLN A 128 -6.52 7.34 25.87
C GLN A 128 -6.79 7.34 27.39
N ALA A 129 -7.39 8.41 27.93
CA ALA A 129 -7.49 8.61 29.38
C ALA A 129 -8.42 7.61 30.07
N ASP A 130 -9.54 7.29 29.43
CA ASP A 130 -10.62 6.44 29.96
C ASP A 130 -10.96 5.29 28.99
N GLY A 131 -9.93 4.65 28.43
CA GLY A 131 -10.06 3.64 27.37
C GLY A 131 -9.55 4.16 26.02
N ASP A 132 -9.84 3.43 24.93
CA ASP A 132 -9.36 3.78 23.59
C ASP A 132 -10.45 4.48 22.77
N LEU A 133 -10.68 5.75 23.09
CA LEU A 133 -11.73 6.55 22.46
C LEU A 133 -11.48 6.79 20.97
N LEU A 134 -10.20 6.83 20.55
CA LEU A 134 -9.85 6.89 19.13
C LEU A 134 -10.40 5.66 18.40
N LYS A 135 -10.16 4.45 18.94
CA LYS A 135 -10.65 3.22 18.33
C LYS A 135 -12.16 3.21 18.23
N GLU A 136 -12.87 3.58 19.30
CA GLU A 136 -14.33 3.60 19.31
C GLU A 136 -14.90 4.53 18.22
N ILE A 137 -14.38 5.75 18.11
CA ILE A 137 -14.80 6.71 17.07
C ILE A 137 -14.54 6.16 15.68
N ILE A 138 -13.34 5.61 15.43
CA ILE A 138 -12.95 5.12 14.11
C ILE A 138 -13.77 3.89 13.70
N ASP A 139 -14.06 2.99 14.64
CA ASP A 139 -14.89 1.82 14.37
C ASP A 139 -16.30 2.23 13.91
N ASP A 140 -16.99 3.07 14.70
CA ASP A 140 -18.34 3.54 14.39
C ASP A 140 -18.38 4.41 13.13
N PHE A 141 -17.39 5.31 12.97
CA PHE A 141 -17.27 6.15 11.79
C PHE A 141 -17.14 5.32 10.51
N TYR A 142 -16.25 4.31 10.49
CA TYR A 142 -16.07 3.49 9.30
C TYR A 142 -17.20 2.49 9.07
N ASP A 143 -17.96 2.11 10.10
CA ASP A 143 -19.21 1.39 9.88
C ASP A 143 -20.17 2.23 9.03
N ALA A 144 -20.36 3.50 9.40
CA ALA A 144 -21.21 4.42 8.63
C ALA A 144 -20.65 4.77 7.25
N VAL A 145 -19.34 4.96 7.10
CA VAL A 145 -18.69 5.26 5.79
C VAL A 145 -18.98 4.18 4.75
N PHE A 146 -19.04 2.91 5.14
CA PHE A 146 -19.32 1.80 4.24
C PHE A 146 -20.80 1.65 3.89
N GLU A 147 -21.69 2.33 4.63
CA GLU A 147 -23.14 2.34 4.41
C GLU A 147 -23.62 3.66 3.78
N ASP A 148 -22.76 4.68 3.73
CA ASP A 148 -23.07 6.00 3.17
C ASP A 148 -22.99 5.99 1.64
N ASP A 149 -24.05 6.47 0.98
CA ASP A 149 -24.21 6.44 -0.48
C ASP A 149 -23.12 7.24 -1.23
N ILE A 150 -22.59 8.31 -0.60
CA ILE A 150 -21.54 9.14 -1.19
C ILE A 150 -20.18 8.46 -1.01
N MET A 151 -19.97 7.77 0.11
CA MET A 151 -18.66 7.25 0.49
C MET A 151 -18.41 5.82 0.05
N ALA A 152 -19.37 4.92 0.18
CA ALA A 152 -19.24 3.51 -0.13
C ALA A 152 -18.60 3.21 -1.52
N PRO A 153 -18.88 3.98 -2.61
CA PRO A 153 -18.22 3.77 -3.90
C PRO A 153 -16.70 3.85 -3.87
N TYR A 154 -16.11 4.66 -2.97
CA TYR A 154 -14.65 4.79 -2.83
C TYR A 154 -14.00 3.60 -2.12
N PHE A 155 -14.80 2.72 -1.49
CA PHE A 155 -14.32 1.61 -0.67
C PHE A 155 -14.54 0.22 -1.28
N GLN A 156 -15.08 0.11 -2.50
CA GLN A 156 -15.46 -1.18 -3.12
C GLN A 156 -14.36 -2.25 -3.16
N LYS A 157 -13.09 -1.84 -3.20
CA LYS A 157 -11.91 -2.74 -3.26
C LYS A 157 -11.19 -2.89 -1.92
N PHE A 158 -11.75 -2.37 -0.83
CA PHE A 158 -11.15 -2.37 0.50
C PHE A 158 -12.07 -3.06 1.50
N THR A 159 -11.48 -3.80 2.43
CA THR A 159 -12.26 -4.37 3.54
C THR A 159 -12.43 -3.32 4.63
N LYS A 160 -13.61 -3.30 5.25
CA LYS A 160 -13.93 -2.40 6.36
C LYS A 160 -12.90 -2.49 7.49
N GLN A 161 -12.55 -3.71 7.90
CA GLN A 161 -11.58 -3.96 8.96
C GLN A 161 -10.21 -3.33 8.65
N ARG A 162 -9.71 -3.51 7.43
CA ARG A 162 -8.42 -2.95 7.01
C ARG A 162 -8.45 -1.42 7.00
N SER A 163 -9.55 -0.80 6.58
CA SER A 163 -9.68 0.66 6.60
C SER A 163 -9.67 1.21 8.04
N LYS A 164 -10.38 0.56 8.97
CA LYS A 164 -10.38 0.92 10.40
C LYS A 164 -8.97 0.89 10.98
N GLU A 165 -8.24 -0.21 10.80
CA GLU A 165 -6.89 -0.41 11.34
C GLU A 165 -5.86 0.58 10.76
N LYS A 166 -5.91 0.81 9.44
CA LYS A 166 -4.98 1.76 8.80
C LYS A 166 -5.23 3.19 9.26
N VAL A 167 -6.47 3.59 9.42
CA VAL A 167 -6.77 4.97 9.85
C VAL A 167 -6.50 5.15 11.33
N TYR A 168 -6.79 4.16 12.17
CA TYR A 168 -6.42 4.16 13.57
C TYR A 168 -4.90 4.35 13.76
N SER A 169 -4.09 3.50 13.10
CA SER A 169 -2.63 3.59 13.18
C SER A 169 -2.08 4.91 12.63
N PHE A 170 -2.73 5.48 11.60
CA PHE A 170 -2.38 6.80 11.07
C PHE A 170 -2.59 7.90 12.11
N TYR A 171 -3.77 7.97 12.74
CA TYR A 171 -4.03 8.95 13.80
C TYR A 171 -3.17 8.73 15.04
N LYS A 172 -2.96 7.47 15.44
CA LYS A 172 -2.05 7.14 16.54
C LYS A 172 -0.68 7.75 16.28
N GLN A 173 -0.10 7.55 15.10
CA GLN A 173 1.18 8.15 14.75
C GLN A 173 1.11 9.69 14.72
N LEU A 174 0.06 10.28 14.14
CA LEU A 174 -0.10 11.73 14.09
C LEU A 174 -0.16 12.36 15.49
N PHE A 175 -0.83 11.75 16.46
CA PHE A 175 -1.04 12.37 17.77
C PHE A 175 0.06 11.98 18.77
N SER A 176 0.48 10.72 18.80
CA SER A 176 1.52 10.25 19.72
C SER A 176 2.94 10.52 19.25
N GLY A 177 3.16 10.65 17.93
CA GLY A 177 4.49 10.68 17.32
C GLY A 177 5.18 9.31 17.23
N GLU A 178 4.55 8.24 17.74
CA GLU A 178 5.06 6.87 17.63
C GLU A 178 5.04 6.42 16.16
N LYS A 179 6.18 5.92 15.67
CA LYS A 179 6.33 5.39 14.30
C LYS A 179 5.67 4.03 14.16
N CYS A 180 4.34 4.01 14.07
CA CYS A 180 3.52 2.80 14.05
C CYS A 180 2.60 2.69 12.82
N TYR A 181 2.53 3.72 11.97
CA TYR A 181 1.78 3.68 10.73
C TYR A 181 2.61 3.10 9.58
N PHE A 182 2.19 1.94 9.08
CA PHE A 182 2.79 1.28 7.92
C PHE A 182 1.82 1.31 6.74
N GLY A 183 1.94 2.30 5.87
CA GLY A 183 1.09 2.46 4.70
C GLY A 183 1.46 3.69 3.87
N ASP A 184 0.79 3.83 2.72
CA ASP A 184 0.94 5.04 1.89
C ASP A 184 0.32 6.24 2.59
N ARG A 185 1.02 7.38 2.59
CA ARG A 185 0.48 8.62 3.13
C ARG A 185 -0.63 9.18 2.23
N PRO A 186 -1.45 10.13 2.70
CA PRO A 186 -2.64 10.59 1.98
C PRO A 186 -2.42 10.93 0.51
N ARG A 187 -1.27 11.52 0.17
CA ARG A 187 -0.92 11.84 -1.22
C ARG A 187 -0.93 10.62 -2.14
N ASN A 188 -0.23 9.57 -1.71
CA ASN A 188 -0.04 8.33 -2.45
C ASN A 188 -1.24 7.39 -2.26
N ALA A 189 -1.80 7.27 -1.05
CA ALA A 189 -2.95 6.41 -0.78
C ALA A 189 -4.17 6.77 -1.65
N HIS A 190 -4.34 8.05 -1.96
CA HIS A 190 -5.47 8.56 -2.75
C HIS A 190 -5.09 8.95 -4.17
N HIS A 191 -3.89 8.61 -4.67
CA HIS A 191 -3.34 9.17 -5.91
C HIS A 191 -4.28 8.99 -7.13
N TRP A 192 -4.95 7.84 -7.22
CA TRP A 192 -5.81 7.44 -8.33
C TRP A 192 -7.27 7.92 -8.20
N MET A 193 -7.70 8.35 -7.02
CA MET A 193 -9.09 8.74 -6.75
C MET A 193 -9.34 10.22 -7.05
N VAL A 194 -10.40 10.55 -7.78
CA VAL A 194 -10.87 11.95 -7.86
C VAL A 194 -11.79 12.21 -6.67
N ILE A 195 -11.30 13.00 -5.72
CA ILE A 195 -12.02 13.35 -4.50
C ILE A 195 -12.22 14.87 -4.54
N PRO A 196 -13.41 15.36 -4.91
CA PRO A 196 -13.69 16.79 -4.88
C PRO A 196 -13.87 17.31 -3.44
N ASN A 197 -13.84 18.63 -3.27
CA ASN A 197 -14.02 19.26 -1.95
C ASN A 197 -15.32 18.81 -1.26
N GLU A 198 -16.42 18.71 -2.01
CA GLU A 198 -17.72 18.30 -1.46
C GLU A 198 -17.70 16.90 -0.81
N VAL A 199 -17.00 15.94 -1.40
CA VAL A 199 -16.84 14.58 -0.87
C VAL A 199 -15.94 14.59 0.36
N TYR A 200 -14.85 15.36 0.31
CA TYR A 200 -13.96 15.53 1.46
C TYR A 200 -14.70 16.16 2.65
N ASP A 201 -15.48 17.22 2.40
CA ASP A 201 -16.24 17.93 3.42
C ASP A 201 -17.38 17.06 3.97
N HIS A 202 -17.99 16.22 3.13
CA HIS A 202 -18.96 15.21 3.57
C HIS A 202 -18.35 14.22 4.53
N ARG A 203 -17.20 13.63 4.17
CA ARG A 203 -16.44 12.74 5.04
C ARG A 203 -16.11 13.42 6.37
N LEU A 204 -15.67 14.68 6.34
CA LEU A 204 -15.31 15.43 7.54
C LEU A 204 -16.53 15.69 8.43
N ARG A 205 -17.70 16.02 7.85
CA ARG A 205 -18.95 16.17 8.61
C ARG A 205 -19.36 14.88 9.31
N LEU A 206 -19.24 13.74 8.63
CA LEU A 206 -19.51 12.42 9.23
C LEU A 206 -18.58 12.19 10.44
N LEU A 207 -17.26 12.35 10.25
CA LEU A 207 -16.29 12.18 11.33
C LEU A 207 -16.61 13.07 12.53
N LEU A 208 -16.89 14.36 12.31
CA LEU A 208 -17.26 15.31 13.37
C LEU A 208 -18.53 14.89 14.11
N GLY A 209 -19.50 14.29 13.42
CA GLY A 209 -20.69 13.71 14.03
C GLY A 209 -20.36 12.58 15.00
N PHE A 210 -19.47 11.66 14.60
CA PHE A 210 -19.03 10.55 15.45
C PHE A 210 -18.16 11.01 16.62
N MET A 211 -17.26 11.98 16.41
CA MET A 211 -16.50 12.58 17.51
C MET A 211 -17.43 13.10 18.62
N ARG A 212 -18.46 13.87 18.26
CA ARG A 212 -19.44 14.39 19.21
C ARG A 212 -20.30 13.29 19.82
N LYS A 213 -20.69 12.27 19.04
CA LYS A 213 -21.44 11.10 19.52
C LYS A 213 -20.70 10.36 20.63
N HIS A 214 -19.38 10.19 20.49
CA HIS A 214 -18.52 9.57 21.51
C HIS A 214 -18.08 10.54 22.62
N GLY A 215 -18.59 11.77 22.65
CA GLY A 215 -18.36 12.70 23.75
C GLY A 215 -17.05 13.48 23.70
N LEU A 216 -16.38 13.57 22.53
CA LEU A 216 -15.24 14.49 22.40
C LEU A 216 -15.69 15.93 22.64
N SER A 217 -14.94 16.64 23.49
CA SER A 217 -15.16 18.07 23.69
C SER A 217 -14.80 18.87 22.43
N GLU A 218 -15.44 20.02 22.23
CA GLU A 218 -15.12 20.91 21.11
C GLU A 218 -13.65 21.39 21.15
N GLU A 219 -13.04 21.47 22.34
CA GLU A 219 -11.60 21.73 22.48
C GLU A 219 -10.76 20.62 21.84
N MET A 220 -11.07 19.35 22.10
CA MET A 220 -10.36 18.21 21.49
C MET A 220 -10.60 18.12 19.98
N ILE A 221 -11.82 18.40 19.53
CA ILE A 221 -12.15 18.48 18.10
C ILE A 221 -11.31 19.59 17.44
N ALA A 222 -11.18 20.75 18.07
CA ALA A 222 -10.36 21.85 17.56
C ALA A 222 -8.86 21.51 17.49
N LEU A 223 -8.35 20.61 18.34
CA LEU A 223 -6.98 20.08 18.25
C LEU A 223 -6.82 19.09 17.10
N TRP A 224 -7.85 18.31 16.78
CA TRP A 224 -7.82 17.30 15.73
C TRP A 224 -7.97 17.93 14.34
N LEU A 225 -8.90 18.87 14.15
CA LEU A 225 -9.25 19.45 12.85
C LEU A 225 -8.06 19.94 11.99
N PRO A 226 -7.02 20.58 12.55
CA PRO A 226 -5.84 20.95 11.77
C PRO A 226 -5.14 19.78 11.07
N TYR A 227 -5.18 18.57 11.63
CA TYR A 227 -4.61 17.37 11.01
C TYR A 227 -5.41 16.88 9.81
N GLU A 228 -6.74 17.03 9.83
CA GLU A 228 -7.57 16.77 8.65
C GLU A 228 -7.18 17.74 7.54
N GLU A 229 -7.25 19.04 7.84
CA GLU A 229 -7.02 20.09 6.86
C GLU A 229 -5.59 20.07 6.28
N TYR A 230 -4.60 19.66 7.08
CA TYR A 230 -3.20 19.50 6.64
C TYR A 230 -3.06 18.65 5.37
N TYR A 231 -3.89 17.62 5.23
CA TYR A 231 -3.86 16.66 4.11
C TYR A 231 -4.89 16.96 3.02
N ARG A 232 -5.69 18.02 3.13
CA ARG A 232 -6.71 18.34 2.12
C ARG A 232 -6.13 18.43 0.71
N THR A 233 -5.04 19.17 0.51
CA THR A 233 -4.40 19.32 -0.82
C THR A 233 -3.74 18.02 -1.31
N ASP A 234 -3.45 17.10 -0.39
CA ASP A 234 -2.95 15.77 -0.70
C ASP A 234 -4.08 14.81 -1.07
N ILE A 235 -5.35 15.15 -0.87
CA ILE A 235 -6.46 14.26 -1.18
C ILE A 235 -7.31 14.85 -2.29
N VAL A 236 -7.69 16.12 -2.15
CA VAL A 236 -8.58 16.83 -3.06
C VAL A 236 -7.91 17.15 -4.37
N LYS A 237 -8.55 16.75 -5.47
CA LYS A 237 -8.08 16.95 -6.84
C LYS A 237 -9.19 16.72 -7.86
N THR A 238 -9.06 17.35 -9.02
CA THR A 238 -10.00 17.25 -10.15
C THR A 238 -9.63 16.18 -11.17
N SER A 239 -8.43 15.61 -11.05
CA SER A 239 -7.96 14.51 -11.91
C SER A 239 -7.08 13.55 -11.11
N PRO A 240 -6.98 12.27 -11.53
CA PRO A 240 -6.01 11.34 -10.98
C PRO A 240 -4.58 11.88 -11.16
N ARG A 241 -3.69 11.49 -10.24
CA ARG A 241 -2.26 11.81 -10.30
C ARG A 241 -1.41 10.58 -10.02
N GLY A 242 -0.19 10.57 -10.53
CA GLY A 242 0.73 9.49 -10.24
C GLY A 242 1.11 9.41 -8.76
N ARG A 243 1.60 8.24 -8.38
CA ARG A 243 2.21 7.95 -7.09
C ARG A 243 3.72 8.19 -7.20
N LYS A 244 4.33 8.76 -6.16
CA LYS A 244 5.79 8.96 -6.09
C LYS A 244 6.35 8.29 -4.85
N VAL A 245 7.33 7.40 -5.02
CA VAL A 245 8.01 6.70 -3.91
C VAL A 245 9.51 6.91 -4.06
N GLY A 246 10.08 7.79 -3.24
CA GLY A 246 11.44 8.29 -3.47
C GLY A 246 11.53 8.97 -4.83
N ASP A 247 12.47 8.53 -5.66
CA ASP A 247 12.65 9.03 -7.04
C ASP A 247 11.79 8.28 -8.08
N ILE A 248 11.05 7.26 -7.66
CA ILE A 248 10.25 6.42 -8.57
C ILE A 248 8.87 7.04 -8.74
N TYR A 249 8.53 7.36 -9.99
CA TYR A 249 7.20 7.81 -10.39
C TYR A 249 6.39 6.66 -11.00
N GLN A 250 5.17 6.47 -10.51
CA GLN A 250 4.20 5.55 -11.07
C GLN A 250 2.97 6.34 -11.55
N PRO A 251 2.53 6.18 -12.80
CA PRO A 251 1.39 6.91 -13.35
C PRO A 251 0.06 6.55 -12.66
N ALA A 252 -0.94 7.42 -12.78
CA ALA A 252 -2.22 7.29 -12.09
C ALA A 252 -3.09 6.13 -12.63
N GLY A 253 -2.83 5.72 -13.86
CA GLY A 253 -3.54 4.70 -14.61
C GLY A 253 -2.95 4.58 -16.02
N GLY A 254 -3.70 3.95 -16.91
CA GLY A 254 -3.27 3.72 -18.28
C GLY A 254 -2.63 2.34 -18.47
N PHE A 255 -2.33 2.03 -19.72
CA PHE A 255 -1.91 0.71 -20.13
C PHE A 255 -0.52 0.73 -20.76
N ASP A 256 0.21 -0.36 -20.58
CA ASP A 256 1.45 -0.64 -21.29
C ASP A 256 1.43 -2.10 -21.75
N TYR A 257 2.41 -2.50 -22.55
CA TYR A 257 2.50 -3.84 -23.13
C TYR A 257 3.79 -4.52 -22.71
N GLU A 258 3.70 -5.80 -22.38
CA GLU A 258 4.86 -6.65 -22.15
C GLU A 258 4.69 -8.02 -22.78
N ILE A 259 5.79 -8.72 -23.01
CA ILE A 259 5.78 -10.13 -23.39
C ILE A 259 5.91 -10.94 -22.10
N LEU A 260 5.00 -11.87 -21.87
CA LEU A 260 5.01 -12.68 -20.67
C LEU A 260 6.23 -13.61 -20.64
N ASP A 261 7.10 -13.44 -19.64
CA ASP A 261 8.22 -14.35 -19.41
C ASP A 261 7.76 -15.73 -18.89
N GLU A 262 6.58 -15.77 -18.26
CA GLU A 262 5.90 -16.97 -17.77
C GLU A 262 4.38 -16.82 -17.97
N GLY A 263 3.67 -17.93 -18.22
CA GLY A 263 2.23 -17.89 -18.47
C GLY A 263 1.42 -17.28 -17.33
N SER A 264 0.29 -16.66 -17.65
CA SER A 264 -0.58 -15.97 -16.71
C SER A 264 -2.07 -16.23 -17.00
N VAL A 265 -2.96 -15.49 -16.35
CA VAL A 265 -4.41 -15.54 -16.59
C VAL A 265 -4.87 -14.14 -16.95
N CYS A 266 -5.78 -14.04 -17.92
CA CYS A 266 -6.39 -12.77 -18.29
C CYS A 266 -7.39 -12.31 -17.22
N ASP A 267 -7.23 -11.09 -16.70
CA ASP A 267 -8.12 -10.49 -15.69
C ASP A 267 -9.50 -10.09 -16.23
N SER A 268 -9.76 -10.29 -17.53
CA SER A 268 -11.07 -10.01 -18.17
C SER A 268 -11.84 -11.25 -18.55
N CYS A 269 -11.21 -12.24 -19.18
CA CYS A 269 -11.90 -13.45 -19.63
C CYS A 269 -11.54 -14.70 -18.81
N GLU A 270 -10.63 -14.57 -17.83
CA GLU A 270 -10.18 -15.65 -16.95
C GLU A 270 -9.48 -16.82 -17.65
N GLU A 271 -9.25 -16.71 -18.96
CA GLU A 271 -8.52 -17.69 -19.75
C GLU A 271 -7.01 -17.61 -19.52
N PHE A 272 -6.35 -18.75 -19.69
CA PHE A 272 -4.90 -18.84 -19.61
C PHE A 272 -4.23 -18.06 -20.76
N VAL A 273 -3.12 -17.41 -20.44
CA VAL A 273 -2.29 -16.67 -21.38
C VAL A 273 -0.90 -17.29 -21.39
N ASP A 274 -0.50 -17.83 -22.53
CA ASP A 274 0.77 -18.54 -22.65
C ASP A 274 1.99 -17.63 -22.48
N LYS A 275 3.08 -18.23 -21.99
CA LYS A 275 4.42 -17.63 -22.03
C LYS A 275 4.76 -17.19 -23.45
N GLY A 276 5.40 -16.03 -23.59
CA GLY A 276 5.74 -15.42 -24.87
C GLY A 276 4.60 -14.63 -25.52
N THR A 277 3.41 -14.61 -24.91
CA THR A 277 2.30 -13.79 -25.41
C THR A 277 2.54 -12.33 -25.04
N ARG A 278 2.36 -11.43 -26.02
CA ARG A 278 2.30 -9.99 -25.77
C ARG A 278 0.95 -9.65 -25.15
N VAL A 279 0.96 -9.16 -23.92
CA VAL A 279 -0.23 -8.76 -23.17
C VAL A 279 -0.27 -7.25 -22.99
N MET A 280 -1.47 -6.71 -22.82
CA MET A 280 -1.66 -5.36 -22.32
C MET A 280 -1.83 -5.45 -20.80
N PHE A 281 -1.18 -4.61 -20.02
CA PHE A 281 -1.38 -4.58 -18.57
C PHE A 281 -1.66 -3.17 -18.09
N HIS A 282 -2.45 -3.06 -17.03
CA HIS A 282 -2.81 -1.77 -16.44
C HIS A 282 -1.74 -1.32 -15.44
N LEU A 283 -1.18 -0.13 -15.65
CA LEU A 283 0.03 0.38 -14.97
C LEU A 283 -0.13 0.56 -13.46
N ARG A 284 -1.36 0.74 -12.97
CA ARG A 284 -1.65 0.90 -11.54
C ARG A 284 -2.08 -0.41 -10.87
N THR A 285 -2.94 -1.20 -11.50
CA THR A 285 -3.49 -2.41 -10.86
C THR A 285 -2.67 -3.66 -11.15
N GLY A 286 -1.82 -3.63 -12.19
CA GLY A 286 -1.08 -4.79 -12.67
C GLY A 286 -1.98 -5.85 -13.32
N GLN A 287 -3.24 -5.53 -13.59
CA GLN A 287 -4.17 -6.43 -14.28
C GLN A 287 -3.70 -6.65 -15.72
N ILE A 288 -3.75 -7.89 -16.18
CA ILE A 288 -3.24 -8.37 -17.45
C ILE A 288 -4.43 -8.70 -18.37
N TYR A 289 -4.37 -8.25 -19.60
CA TYR A 289 -5.38 -8.46 -20.63
C TYR A 289 -4.74 -9.13 -21.84
N CYS A 290 -5.31 -10.26 -22.25
CA CYS A 290 -4.86 -11.00 -23.43
C CYS A 290 -5.15 -10.21 -24.72
N PRO A 291 -4.56 -10.60 -25.87
CA PRO A 291 -4.79 -9.96 -27.16
C PRO A 291 -6.26 -9.92 -27.61
N ALA A 292 -7.13 -10.78 -27.07
CA ALA A 292 -8.56 -10.76 -27.39
C ALA A 292 -9.37 -9.79 -26.49
N CYS A 293 -8.80 -9.36 -25.37
CA CYS A 293 -9.48 -8.55 -24.36
C CYS A 293 -8.96 -7.11 -24.27
N HIS A 294 -7.81 -6.81 -24.86
CA HIS A 294 -7.17 -5.50 -24.68
C HIS A 294 -8.05 -4.33 -25.14
N ASP A 295 -8.72 -4.42 -26.28
CA ASP A 295 -9.63 -3.37 -26.77
C ASP A 295 -10.85 -3.18 -25.85
N LYS A 296 -11.34 -4.25 -25.20
CA LYS A 296 -12.45 -4.16 -24.24
C LYS A 296 -12.02 -3.46 -22.95
N ALA A 297 -10.79 -3.71 -22.50
CA ALA A 297 -10.25 -3.11 -21.28
C ALA A 297 -9.94 -1.62 -21.44
N ALA A 298 -9.46 -1.20 -22.62
CA ALA A 298 -9.14 0.21 -22.90
C ALA A 298 -10.37 1.13 -22.88
N VAL A 299 -11.56 0.59 -23.16
CA VAL A 299 -12.83 1.34 -23.16
C VAL A 299 -13.40 1.55 -21.75
N VAL A 300 -13.00 0.75 -20.76
CA VAL A 300 -13.55 0.77 -19.39
C VAL A 300 -12.92 1.87 -18.52
N GLU A 301 -11.74 2.40 -18.89
CA GLU A 301 -11.06 3.48 -18.16
C GLU A 301 -11.18 4.87 -18.84
N ALA A 302 -11.89 4.98 -19.97
CA ALA A 302 -12.19 6.24 -20.66
C ALA A 302 -13.48 6.88 -20.11
#